data_AF-A0A968M435-F1
#
_entry.id   AF-A0A968M435-F1
#
_cell.length_a   1.000
_cell.length_b   1.000
_cell.length_c   1.000
_cell.angle_alpha   90.00
_cell.angle_beta   90.00
_cell.angle_gamma   90.00
#
_symmetry.space_group_name_H-M   'P 1'
#
loop_
_entity.id
_entity.type
_entity.pdbx_description
1 polymer ?
#
loop_
_entity_poly.entity_id
_entity_poly.type
_entity_poly.pdbx_seq_one_letter_code
_entity_poly.pdbx_strand_id
1 'polypeptide(L)'
;MAIEASVWLYWLACSGAGVLLRVNWRKIPNLLSSQLSSAKGQEGYTLALTLGWGATLVAAITYILFTQKESAGDYQLHDLVIFSLLNGSLEQLMFISWFLLGCWLGNQWGNQSPSRIFGLGFLSYALYSAAIHALFWVNVLPQHQPAPVMPIMFMLMSVTWMWLFWRYRAIFVIMSMHIVIDFLTVGHLHFSCQVPSVI
;
A
#
# COMPACT_ATOMS: atom_id res chain seq x y z
N MET A 1 -10.87 19.65 1.68
CA MET A 1 -10.34 19.36 0.34
C MET A 1 -11.49 18.70 -0.39
N ALA A 2 -12.14 19.43 -1.29
CA ALA A 2 -13.04 18.74 -2.21
C ALA A 2 -12.19 17.71 -2.97
N ILE A 3 -12.59 16.44 -2.96
CA ILE A 3 -11.87 15.39 -3.68
C ILE A 3 -11.82 15.81 -5.15
N GLU A 4 -10.62 16.12 -5.63
CA GLU A 4 -10.43 16.66 -6.97
C GLU A 4 -10.83 15.63 -8.03
N ALA A 5 -11.24 16.10 -9.21
CA ALA A 5 -11.61 15.23 -10.33
C ALA A 5 -10.47 14.25 -10.70
N SER A 6 -9.22 14.67 -10.51
CA SER A 6 -8.02 13.84 -10.70
C SER A 6 -8.02 12.59 -9.81
N VAL A 7 -8.41 12.71 -8.54
CA VAL A 7 -8.50 11.60 -7.57
C VAL A 7 -9.64 10.66 -7.93
N TRP A 8 -10.79 11.19 -8.36
CA TRP A 8 -11.90 10.36 -8.83
C TRP A 8 -11.53 9.55 -10.07
N LEU A 9 -10.86 10.17 -11.04
CA LEU A 9 -10.37 9.47 -12.23
C LEU A 9 -9.34 8.40 -11.88
N TYR A 10 -8.46 8.68 -10.93
CA TYR A 10 -7.50 7.69 -10.41
C TYR A 10 -8.21 6.49 -9.80
N TRP A 11 -9.17 6.71 -8.90
CA TRP A 11 -9.96 5.65 -8.29
C TRP A 11 -10.79 4.85 -9.29
N LEU A 12 -11.27 5.48 -10.36
CA LEU A 12 -11.93 4.78 -11.47
C LEU A 12 -10.95 3.83 -12.18
N ALA A 13 -9.71 4.27 -12.45
CA ALA A 13 -8.68 3.42 -13.03
C ALA A 13 -8.32 2.24 -12.10
N CYS A 14 -8.18 2.50 -10.80
CA CYS A 14 -7.99 1.47 -9.76
C CYS A 14 -9.15 0.47 -9.70
N SER A 15 -10.39 0.94 -9.85
CA SER A 15 -11.57 0.08 -9.92
C SER A 15 -11.51 -0.83 -11.14
N GLY A 16 -11.03 -0.32 -12.28
CA GLY A 16 -10.75 -1.13 -13.47
C GLY A 16 -9.77 -2.28 -13.19
N ALA A 17 -8.72 -2.04 -12.41
CA ALA A 17 -7.79 -3.08 -11.96
C ALA A 17 -8.51 -4.13 -11.09
N GLY A 18 -9.38 -3.72 -10.17
CA GLY A 18 -10.26 -4.61 -9.40
C GLY A 18 -11.13 -5.51 -10.27
N VAL A 19 -11.74 -4.97 -11.32
CA VAL A 19 -12.52 -5.75 -12.30
C VAL A 19 -11.64 -6.76 -13.02
N LEU A 20 -10.44 -6.36 -13.48
CA LEU A 20 -9.50 -7.26 -14.14
C LEU A 20 -9.06 -8.42 -13.24
N LEU A 21 -8.77 -8.13 -11.96
CA LEU A 21 -8.47 -9.15 -10.95
C LEU A 21 -9.65 -10.12 -10.79
N ARG A 22 -10.86 -9.59 -10.71
CA ARG A 22 -12.08 -10.40 -10.58
C ARG A 22 -12.32 -11.29 -11.79
N VAL A 23 -12.12 -10.79 -13.00
CA VAL A 23 -12.27 -11.57 -14.24
C VAL A 23 -11.22 -12.68 -14.32
N ASN A 24 -9.98 -12.40 -13.91
CA ASN A 24 -8.87 -13.35 -13.99
C ASN A 24 -8.68 -14.20 -12.72
N TRP A 25 -9.61 -14.17 -11.77
CA TRP A 25 -9.45 -14.76 -10.44
C TRP A 25 -9.06 -16.24 -10.44
N ARG A 26 -9.48 -17.01 -11.47
CA ARG A 26 -9.13 -18.44 -11.61
C ARG A 26 -7.65 -18.68 -11.96
N LYS A 27 -6.98 -17.70 -12.57
CA LYS A 27 -5.56 -17.78 -12.96
C LYS A 27 -4.62 -17.30 -11.86
N ILE A 28 -5.10 -16.44 -10.96
CA ILE A 28 -4.31 -15.84 -9.87
C ILE A 28 -3.63 -16.89 -8.97
N PRO A 29 -4.27 -18.00 -8.55
CA PRO A 29 -3.64 -18.97 -7.65
C PRO A 29 -2.31 -19.55 -8.17
N ASN A 30 -2.14 -19.63 -9.50
CA ASN A 30 -0.90 -20.13 -10.13
C ASN A 30 0.26 -19.13 -10.08
N LEU A 31 -0.01 -17.88 -9.71
CA LEU A 31 0.97 -16.81 -9.54
C LEU A 31 1.40 -16.64 -8.08
N LEU A 32 0.65 -17.24 -7.15
CA LEU A 32 0.85 -17.12 -5.72
C LEU A 32 1.63 -18.31 -5.15
N SER A 33 2.04 -18.21 -3.89
CA SER A 33 2.70 -19.33 -3.22
C SER A 33 1.80 -20.58 -3.20
N SER A 34 2.37 -21.70 -3.66
CA SER A 34 1.71 -23.02 -3.70
C SER A 34 1.51 -23.64 -2.32
N GLN A 35 2.20 -23.15 -1.28
CA GLN A 35 2.23 -23.78 0.04
C GLN A 35 0.91 -23.72 0.82
N LEU A 36 -0.05 -22.88 0.40
CA LEU A 36 -1.31 -22.69 1.12
C LEU A 36 -2.30 -23.86 1.00
N SER A 37 -2.11 -24.78 0.04
CA SER A 37 -2.94 -25.98 -0.11
C SER A 37 -2.57 -27.11 0.86
N SER A 38 -1.54 -26.94 1.70
CA SER A 38 -1.13 -27.92 2.72
C SER A 38 -1.61 -27.51 4.12
N ALA A 39 -1.73 -28.46 5.06
CA ALA A 39 -2.02 -28.15 6.46
C ALA A 39 -0.95 -27.23 7.11
N LYS A 40 0.28 -27.23 6.59
CA LYS A 40 1.37 -26.28 6.92
C LYS A 40 1.20 -24.91 6.25
N GLY A 41 0.17 -24.73 5.43
CA GLY A 41 -0.09 -23.54 4.63
C GLY A 41 -0.49 -22.32 5.44
N GLN A 42 -1.07 -22.53 6.63
CA GLN A 42 -1.47 -21.49 7.58
C GLN A 42 -0.46 -21.30 8.72
N GLU A 43 0.59 -22.13 8.77
CA GLU A 43 1.63 -22.02 9.79
C GLU A 43 2.31 -20.65 9.69
N GLY A 44 2.41 -19.94 10.82
CA GLY A 44 3.00 -18.60 10.87
C GLY A 44 2.09 -17.47 10.37
N TYR A 45 0.82 -17.72 10.02
CA TYR A 45 -0.09 -16.67 9.56
C TYR A 45 -0.29 -15.58 10.62
N THR A 46 -0.61 -15.95 11.87
CA THR A 46 -0.79 -14.98 12.96
C THR A 46 0.47 -14.16 13.21
N LEU A 47 1.65 -14.79 13.19
CA LEU A 47 2.91 -14.06 13.32
C LEU A 47 3.11 -13.07 12.16
N ALA A 48 2.87 -13.52 10.93
CA ALA A 48 2.97 -12.66 9.75
C ALA A 48 1.97 -11.49 9.79
N LEU A 49 0.75 -11.72 10.29
CA LEU A 49 -0.25 -10.66 10.51
C LEU A 49 0.25 -9.63 11.52
N THR A 50 0.77 -10.09 12.66
CA THR A 50 1.34 -9.22 13.70
C THR A 50 2.50 -8.41 13.15
N LEU A 51 3.39 -9.03 12.38
CA LEU A 51 4.49 -8.34 11.72
C LEU A 51 4.00 -7.31 10.68
N GLY A 52 2.95 -7.64 9.91
CA GLY A 52 2.34 -6.71 8.96
C GLY A 52 1.75 -5.48 9.62
N TRP A 53 0.97 -5.67 10.69
CA TRP A 53 0.41 -4.55 11.46
C TRP A 53 1.51 -3.76 12.16
N GLY A 54 2.48 -4.44 12.77
CA GLY A 54 3.63 -3.82 13.41
C GLY A 54 4.41 -2.94 12.43
N ALA A 55 4.76 -3.45 11.25
CA ALA A 55 5.45 -2.68 10.21
C ALA A 55 4.64 -1.46 9.74
N THR A 56 3.32 -1.63 9.59
CA THR A 56 2.40 -0.54 9.21
C THR A 56 2.39 0.57 10.25
N LEU A 57 2.23 0.21 11.53
CA LEU A 57 2.19 1.18 12.62
C LEU A 57 3.54 1.86 12.83
N VAL A 58 4.65 1.12 12.75
CA VAL A 58 6.01 1.70 12.84
C VAL A 58 6.24 2.70 11.71
N ALA A 59 5.85 2.38 10.47
CA ALA A 59 5.95 3.30 9.35
C ALA A 59 5.09 4.56 9.56
N ALA A 60 3.84 4.40 10.00
CA ALA A 60 2.94 5.52 10.28
C ALA A 60 3.48 6.42 11.40
N ILE A 61 3.91 5.84 12.53
CA ILE A 61 4.48 6.59 13.66
C ILE A 61 5.75 7.33 13.23
N THR A 62 6.62 6.66 12.48
CA THR A 62 7.86 7.29 11.98
C THR A 62 7.53 8.44 11.03
N TYR A 63 6.54 8.27 10.15
CA TYR A 63 6.07 9.36 9.30
C TYR A 63 5.58 10.55 10.13
N ILE A 64 4.75 10.31 11.14
CA ILE A 64 4.18 11.35 12.02
C ILE A 64 5.27 12.09 12.82
N LEU A 65 6.29 11.37 13.30
CA LEU A 65 7.33 11.95 14.14
C LEU A 65 8.37 12.74 13.34
N PHE A 66 8.67 12.32 12.12
CA PHE A 66 9.83 12.84 11.37
C PHE A 66 9.46 13.61 10.10
N THR A 67 8.22 13.57 9.63
CA THR A 67 7.79 14.38 8.48
C THR A 67 7.56 15.82 8.90
N GLN A 68 8.20 16.75 8.21
CA GLN A 68 7.98 18.17 8.42
C GLN A 68 6.84 18.66 7.52
N LYS A 69 5.88 19.36 8.11
CA LYS A 69 4.76 19.95 7.39
C LYS A 69 5.12 21.37 6.99
N GLU A 70 5.07 21.66 5.70
CA GLU A 70 5.26 23.03 5.19
C GLU A 70 3.93 23.79 5.18
N SER A 71 2.83 23.08 4.94
CA SER A 71 1.47 23.60 5.00
C SER A 71 0.52 22.60 5.66
N ALA A 72 -0.46 23.10 6.42
CA ALA A 72 -1.54 22.28 6.92
C ALA A 72 -2.58 22.08 5.80
N GLY A 73 -3.07 20.86 5.64
CA GLY A 73 -4.20 20.58 4.76
C GLY A 73 -5.50 21.15 5.32
N ASP A 74 -6.40 21.60 4.44
CA ASP A 74 -7.72 22.14 4.81
C ASP A 74 -8.83 21.19 4.37
N TYR A 75 -9.05 20.09 5.10
CA TYR A 75 -10.08 19.11 4.79
C TYR A 75 -10.84 18.63 6.01
N GLN A 76 -12.10 18.27 5.83
CA GLN A 76 -12.95 17.85 6.93
C GLN A 76 -12.63 16.40 7.31
N LEU A 77 -12.94 16.01 8.55
CA LEU A 77 -12.75 14.63 9.00
C LEU A 77 -13.48 13.61 8.12
N HIS A 78 -14.66 13.97 7.60
CA HIS A 78 -15.40 13.08 6.69
C HIS A 78 -14.69 12.89 5.34
N ASP A 79 -14.04 13.93 4.80
CA ASP A 79 -13.21 13.83 3.59
C ASP A 79 -12.04 12.87 3.82
N LEU A 80 -11.37 12.99 4.98
CA LEU A 80 -10.28 12.10 5.36
C LEU A 80 -10.73 10.64 5.44
N VAL A 81 -11.86 10.37 6.10
CA VAL A 81 -12.40 9.00 6.21
C VAL A 81 -12.74 8.43 4.83
N ILE A 82 -13.43 9.20 3.99
CA ILE A 82 -13.79 8.78 2.62
C ILE A 82 -12.54 8.53 1.80
N PHE A 83 -11.57 9.45 1.86
CA PHE A 83 -10.29 9.32 1.19
C PHE A 83 -9.58 8.04 1.61
N SER A 84 -9.37 7.81 2.91
CA SER A 84 -8.65 6.64 3.40
C SER A 84 -9.33 5.33 3.03
N LEU A 85 -10.68 5.28 3.09
CA LEU A 85 -11.44 4.08 2.72
C LEU A 85 -11.33 3.79 1.22
N LEU A 86 -11.60 4.79 0.38
CA LEU A 86 -11.60 4.62 -1.07
C LEU A 86 -10.19 4.42 -1.60
N ASN A 87 -9.24 5.25 -1.16
CA ASN A 87 -7.86 5.15 -1.58
C ASN A 87 -7.24 3.83 -1.12
N GLY A 88 -7.23 3.57 0.19
CA GLY A 88 -6.63 2.36 0.75
C GLY A 88 -7.23 1.06 0.20
N SER A 89 -8.50 1.07 -0.22
CA SER A 89 -9.11 -0.09 -0.88
C SER A 89 -8.77 -0.18 -2.37
N LEU A 90 -9.01 0.88 -3.13
CA LEU A 90 -8.92 0.86 -4.59
C LEU A 90 -7.46 0.87 -5.06
N GLU A 91 -6.63 1.73 -4.49
CA GLU A 91 -5.21 1.79 -4.81
C GLU A 91 -4.51 0.45 -4.50
N GLN A 92 -4.89 -0.20 -3.40
CA GLN A 92 -4.35 -1.51 -3.04
C GLN A 92 -4.67 -2.59 -4.08
N LEU A 93 -5.82 -2.52 -4.75
CA LEU A 93 -6.15 -3.43 -5.87
C LEU A 93 -5.24 -3.19 -7.07
N MET A 94 -4.93 -1.94 -7.37
CA MET A 94 -3.99 -1.59 -8.43
C MET A 94 -2.58 -2.07 -8.10
N PHE A 95 -2.12 -1.87 -6.86
CA PHE A 95 -0.86 -2.41 -6.35
C PHE A 95 -0.77 -3.94 -6.45
N ILE A 96 -1.83 -4.66 -6.04
CA ILE A 96 -1.91 -6.12 -6.22
C ILE A 96 -1.82 -6.48 -7.71
N SER A 97 -2.45 -5.70 -8.59
CA SER A 97 -2.45 -5.98 -10.03
C SER A 97 -1.05 -5.87 -10.63
N TRP A 98 -0.30 -4.82 -10.28
CA TRP A 98 1.10 -4.68 -10.68
C TRP A 98 2.00 -5.76 -10.07
N PHE A 99 1.78 -6.11 -8.79
CA PHE A 99 2.48 -7.24 -8.18
C PHE A 99 2.25 -8.54 -8.96
N LEU A 100 1.00 -8.86 -9.28
CA LEU A 100 0.64 -10.07 -10.04
C LEU A 100 1.17 -10.05 -11.47
N LEU A 101 1.23 -8.89 -12.12
CA LEU A 101 1.87 -8.73 -13.43
C LEU A 101 3.35 -9.14 -13.37
N GLY A 102 4.09 -8.66 -12.37
CA GLY A 102 5.48 -9.07 -12.15
C GLY A 102 5.64 -10.56 -11.85
N CYS A 103 4.75 -11.15 -11.04
CA CYS A 103 4.75 -12.60 -10.83
C CYS A 103 4.45 -13.38 -12.13
N TRP A 104 3.53 -12.89 -12.95
CA TRP A 104 3.21 -13.50 -14.24
C TRP A 104 4.40 -13.46 -15.19
N LEU A 105 5.08 -12.31 -15.31
CA LEU A 105 6.33 -12.18 -16.09
C LEU A 105 7.41 -13.15 -15.59
N GLY A 106 7.57 -13.26 -14.26
CA GLY A 106 8.49 -14.20 -13.65
C GLY A 106 8.19 -15.66 -14.01
N ASN A 107 6.92 -16.04 -14.09
CA ASN A 107 6.50 -17.36 -14.55
C ASN A 107 6.76 -17.58 -16.05
N GLN A 108 6.58 -16.55 -16.89
CA GLN A 108 6.85 -16.65 -18.34
C GLN A 108 8.34 -16.83 -18.64
N TRP A 109 9.23 -16.30 -17.79
CA TRP A 109 10.69 -16.43 -17.99
C TRP A 109 11.28 -17.80 -17.63
N GLY A 110 10.47 -18.76 -17.18
CA GLY A 110 10.87 -20.17 -17.00
C GLY A 110 11.82 -20.42 -15.81
N ASN A 111 11.60 -21.56 -15.12
CA ASN A 111 12.49 -22.13 -14.10
C ASN A 111 12.93 -21.18 -12.95
N GLN A 112 12.07 -20.23 -12.57
CA GLN A 112 12.35 -19.31 -11.46
C GLN A 112 11.92 -19.93 -10.12
N SER A 113 12.76 -19.76 -9.08
CA SER A 113 12.38 -20.12 -7.72
C SER A 113 11.20 -19.26 -7.23
N PRO A 114 10.37 -19.74 -6.29
CA PRO A 114 9.27 -18.96 -5.73
C PRO A 114 9.70 -17.58 -5.19
N SER A 115 10.91 -17.48 -4.63
CA SER A 115 11.51 -16.23 -4.18
C SER A 115 11.77 -15.22 -5.31
N ARG A 116 12.17 -15.69 -6.49
CA ARG A 116 12.39 -14.82 -7.66
C ARG A 116 11.07 -14.36 -8.28
N ILE A 117 10.05 -15.21 -8.31
CA ILE A 117 8.69 -14.82 -8.73
C ILE A 117 8.14 -13.73 -7.80
N PHE A 118 8.30 -13.91 -6.49
CA PHE A 118 7.95 -12.88 -5.51
C PHE A 118 8.77 -11.60 -5.74
N GLY A 119 10.08 -11.71 -5.92
CA GLY A 119 10.97 -10.56 -6.15
C GLY A 119 10.59 -9.74 -7.38
N LEU A 120 10.25 -10.40 -8.50
CA LEU A 120 9.77 -9.72 -9.72
C LEU A 120 8.40 -9.09 -9.52
N GLY A 121 7.49 -9.77 -8.81
CA GLY A 121 6.22 -9.18 -8.39
C GLY A 121 6.42 -7.92 -7.56
N PHE A 122 7.26 -8.00 -6.53
CA PHE A 122 7.55 -6.88 -5.65
C PHE A 122 8.23 -5.72 -6.39
N LEU A 123 9.17 -6.01 -7.30
CA LEU A 123 9.81 -4.99 -8.14
C LEU A 123 8.78 -4.27 -9.01
N SER A 124 7.88 -5.00 -9.66
CA SER A 124 6.83 -4.41 -10.49
C SER A 124 5.87 -3.53 -9.67
N TYR A 125 5.47 -4.01 -8.50
CA TYR A 125 4.72 -3.22 -7.52
C TYR A 125 5.47 -1.95 -7.10
N ALA A 126 6.75 -2.07 -6.73
CA ALA A 126 7.54 -0.97 -6.19
C ALA A 126 7.78 0.13 -7.23
N LEU A 127 8.04 -0.26 -8.49
CA LEU A 127 8.18 0.68 -9.60
C LEU A 127 6.88 1.47 -9.84
N TYR A 128 5.74 0.77 -9.87
CA TYR A 128 4.46 1.44 -9.98
C TYR A 128 4.23 2.36 -8.78
N SER A 129 4.32 1.84 -7.55
CA SER A 129 4.13 2.61 -6.31
C SER A 129 4.98 3.88 -6.28
N ALA A 130 6.28 3.79 -6.60
CA ALA A 130 7.17 4.94 -6.65
C ALA A 130 6.73 5.96 -7.71
N ALA A 131 6.32 5.51 -8.90
CA ALA A 131 5.86 6.38 -9.97
C ALA A 131 4.59 7.14 -9.58
N ILE A 132 3.58 6.47 -9.01
CA ILE A 132 2.33 7.14 -8.62
C ILE A 132 2.59 8.12 -7.47
N HIS A 133 3.41 7.75 -6.47
CA HIS A 133 3.70 8.67 -5.38
C HIS A 133 4.46 9.91 -5.84
N ALA A 134 5.48 9.75 -6.69
CA ALA A 134 6.28 10.86 -7.20
C ALA A 134 5.51 11.76 -8.19
N LEU A 135 4.66 11.18 -9.04
CA LEU A 135 4.00 11.92 -10.12
C LEU A 135 2.61 12.45 -9.74
N PHE A 136 1.92 11.78 -8.81
CA PHE A 136 0.54 12.09 -8.45
C PHE A 136 0.44 12.58 -7.00
N TRP A 137 0.79 11.75 -6.01
CA TRP A 137 0.52 12.08 -4.61
C TRP A 137 1.27 13.31 -4.09
N VAL A 138 2.52 13.52 -4.52
CA VAL A 138 3.29 14.73 -4.16
C VAL A 138 2.57 16.02 -4.57
N ASN A 139 1.78 16.00 -5.64
CA ASN A 139 1.07 17.18 -6.14
C ASN A 139 -0.35 17.33 -5.56
N VAL A 140 -0.92 16.25 -5.03
CA VAL A 140 -2.30 16.22 -4.50
C VAL A 140 -2.33 16.44 -2.98
N LEU A 141 -1.32 15.93 -2.26
CA LEU A 141 -1.25 16.06 -0.81
C LEU A 141 -0.71 17.44 -0.40
N PRO A 142 -1.03 17.93 0.82
CA PRO A 142 -0.43 19.14 1.36
C PRO A 142 1.09 19.11 1.32
N GLN A 143 1.74 20.26 1.12
CA GLN A 143 3.20 20.33 1.02
C GLN A 143 3.87 19.87 2.32
N HIS A 144 4.78 18.91 2.20
CA HIS A 144 5.49 18.29 3.31
C HIS A 144 6.85 17.75 2.85
N GLN A 145 7.80 17.66 3.78
CA GLN A 145 9.09 17.03 3.55
C GLN A 145 9.18 15.72 4.34
N PRO A 146 9.09 14.56 3.67
CA PRO A 146 9.27 13.28 4.35
C PRO A 146 10.73 13.12 4.80
N ALA A 147 10.92 12.48 5.95
CA ALA A 147 12.25 12.19 6.46
C ALA A 147 13.02 11.23 5.54
N PRO A 148 14.36 11.31 5.48
CA PRO A 148 15.19 10.40 4.66
C PRO A 148 15.02 8.91 4.99
N VAL A 149 14.53 8.58 6.19
CA VAL A 149 14.25 7.19 6.63
C VAL A 149 12.96 6.62 6.04
N MET A 150 12.05 7.47 5.55
CA MET A 150 10.72 7.04 5.11
C MET A 150 10.71 6.03 3.96
N PRO A 151 11.56 6.16 2.92
CA PRO A 151 11.63 5.15 1.86
C PRO A 151 11.92 3.74 2.39
N ILE A 152 12.77 3.61 3.41
CA ILE A 152 13.10 2.32 4.02
C ILE A 152 11.89 1.78 4.79
N MET A 153 11.22 2.62 5.58
CA MET A 153 10.06 2.19 6.37
C MET A 153 8.88 1.77 5.49
N PHE A 154 8.56 2.55 4.46
CA PHE A 154 7.52 2.19 3.50
C PHE A 154 7.87 0.96 2.67
N MET A 155 9.15 0.75 2.35
CA MET A 155 9.60 -0.48 1.68
C MET A 155 9.43 -1.70 2.59
N LEU A 156 9.85 -1.64 3.85
CA LEU A 156 9.69 -2.76 4.82
C LEU A 156 8.22 -3.12 5.02
N MET A 157 7.37 -2.12 5.20
CA MET A 157 5.92 -2.29 5.26
C MET A 157 5.38 -2.95 3.99
N SER A 158 5.71 -2.39 2.82
CA SER A 158 5.22 -2.88 1.54
C SER A 158 5.64 -4.32 1.24
N VAL A 159 6.90 -4.70 1.53
CA VAL A 159 7.37 -6.09 1.38
C VAL A 159 6.53 -7.01 2.23
N THR A 160 6.22 -6.61 3.48
CA THR A 160 5.44 -7.42 4.41
C THR A 160 3.99 -7.57 3.93
N TRP A 161 3.38 -6.51 3.39
CA TRP A 161 2.04 -6.58 2.80
C TRP A 161 1.99 -7.48 1.58
N MET A 162 2.92 -7.31 0.64
CA MET A 162 2.97 -8.15 -0.55
C MET A 162 3.27 -9.60 -0.20
N TRP A 163 4.06 -9.85 0.85
CA TRP A 163 4.27 -11.19 1.39
C TRP A 163 2.97 -11.80 1.95
N LEU A 164 2.23 -11.05 2.76
CA LEU A 164 0.92 -11.46 3.29
C LEU A 164 -0.07 -11.80 2.18
N PHE A 165 -0.12 -10.98 1.13
CA PHE A 165 -0.90 -11.26 -0.06
C PHE A 165 -0.41 -12.52 -0.78
N TRP A 166 0.88 -12.58 -1.11
CA TRP A 166 1.43 -13.64 -1.93
C TRP A 166 1.38 -15.01 -1.26
N ARG A 167 1.64 -15.04 0.05
CA ARG A 167 1.68 -16.28 0.84
C ARG A 167 0.30 -16.68 1.35
N TYR A 168 -0.49 -15.74 1.86
CA TYR A 168 -1.73 -16.01 2.60
C TYR A 168 -3.00 -15.51 1.92
N ARG A 169 -2.91 -14.86 0.75
CA ARG A 169 -4.05 -14.26 0.02
C ARG A 169 -4.81 -13.24 0.89
N ALA A 170 -4.11 -12.58 1.81
CA ALA A 170 -4.69 -11.70 2.81
C ALA A 170 -5.07 -10.32 2.25
N ILE A 171 -5.87 -10.28 1.18
CA ILE A 171 -6.23 -9.04 0.45
C ILE A 171 -6.92 -8.02 1.37
N PHE A 172 -7.97 -8.44 2.08
CA PHE A 172 -8.70 -7.54 2.96
C PHE A 172 -7.87 -7.02 4.13
N VAL A 173 -6.91 -7.82 4.60
CA VAL A 173 -5.98 -7.41 5.65
C VAL A 173 -5.07 -6.29 5.15
N ILE A 174 -4.44 -6.45 3.99
CA ILE A 174 -3.54 -5.43 3.45
C ILE A 174 -4.31 -4.16 3.06
N MET A 175 -5.56 -4.28 2.59
CA MET A 175 -6.43 -3.12 2.38
C MET A 175 -6.71 -2.38 3.68
N SER A 176 -7.01 -3.12 4.76
CA SER A 176 -7.27 -2.51 6.08
C SER A 176 -6.03 -1.80 6.61
N MET A 177 -4.83 -2.39 6.43
CA MET A 177 -3.57 -1.75 6.78
C MET A 177 -3.33 -0.47 5.97
N HIS A 178 -3.66 -0.49 4.67
CA HIS A 178 -3.56 0.67 3.79
C HIS A 178 -4.50 1.81 4.22
N ILE A 179 -5.78 1.49 4.46
CA ILE A 179 -6.75 2.45 4.98
C ILE A 179 -6.24 3.10 6.27
N VAL A 180 -5.68 2.31 7.19
CA VAL A 180 -5.17 2.83 8.47
C VAL A 180 -3.96 3.73 8.26
N ILE A 181 -2.98 3.34 7.42
CA ILE A 181 -1.82 4.20 7.22
C ILE A 181 -2.22 5.51 6.52
N ASP A 182 -3.10 5.48 5.53
CA ASP A 182 -3.60 6.68 4.87
C ASP A 182 -4.28 7.61 5.87
N PHE A 183 -5.15 7.06 6.72
CA PHE A 183 -5.84 7.85 7.73
C PHE A 183 -4.87 8.55 8.68
N LEU A 184 -3.81 7.84 9.10
CA LEU A 184 -2.82 8.36 10.03
C LEU A 184 -1.86 9.37 9.37
N THR A 185 -1.31 9.04 8.20
CA THR A 185 -0.29 9.85 7.53
C THR A 185 -0.92 11.07 6.87
N VAL A 186 -2.01 10.90 6.13
CA VAL A 186 -2.74 12.02 5.54
C VAL A 186 -3.30 12.85 6.68
N GLY A 187 -4.02 12.26 7.63
CA GLY A 187 -4.57 12.98 8.78
C GLY A 187 -3.53 13.80 9.56
N HIS A 188 -2.29 13.32 9.68
CA HIS A 188 -1.20 14.11 10.26
C HIS A 188 -0.91 15.40 9.47
N LEU A 189 -1.00 15.37 8.13
CA LEU A 189 -0.89 16.55 7.27
C LEU A 189 -2.05 17.53 7.44
N HIS A 190 -3.22 17.09 7.95
CA HIS A 190 -4.34 17.99 8.26
C HIS A 190 -4.04 18.86 9.49
N PHE A 191 -3.79 18.21 10.62
CA PHE A 191 -3.84 18.87 11.91
C PHE A 191 -2.54 19.63 12.13
N SER A 192 -2.61 20.93 12.42
CA SER A 192 -1.42 21.68 12.84
C SER A 192 -0.86 21.04 14.11
N CYS A 193 0.34 20.48 14.05
CA CYS A 193 1.10 20.21 15.26
C CYS A 193 1.63 21.58 15.71
N GLN A 194 0.82 22.35 16.42
CA GLN A 194 1.38 23.41 17.26
C GLN A 194 2.21 22.70 18.32
N VAL A 195 3.51 22.54 18.07
CA VAL A 195 4.45 22.46 19.19
C VAL A 195 4.31 23.83 19.85
N PRO A 196 3.85 23.94 21.11
CA PRO A 196 3.84 25.22 21.78
C PRO A 196 5.28 25.74 21.73
N SER A 197 5.46 26.90 21.12
CA SER A 197 6.73 27.63 21.20
C SER A 197 6.99 27.82 22.68
N VAL A 198 7.95 27.07 23.23
CA VAL A 198 8.47 27.34 24.56
C VAL A 198 9.15 28.70 24.46
N ILE A 199 8.50 29.68 25.08
CA ILE A 199 8.97 31.06 25.26
C ILE A 199 10.28 31.04 26.05
#